data_AF-A0A1L7BEG6-F1
#
_entry.id   AF-A0A1L7BEG6-F1
#
_cell.length_a   1.000
_cell.length_b   1.000
_cell.length_c   1.000
_cell.angle_alpha   90.00
_cell.angle_beta   90.00
_cell.angle_gamma   90.00
#
_symmetry.space_group_name_H-M   'P 1'
#
loop_
_entity.id
_entity.type
_entity.pdbx_description
1 polymer ?
#
loop_
_entity_poly.entity_id
_entity_poly.type
_entity_poly.pdbx_seq_one_letter_code
_entity_poly.pdbx_strand_id
1 'polypeptide(L)'
;MKYFTYFLIGFLSIFLTLFYMYKKITAHLPDPETLVPSSLIIEYSDGTPFYFPKAYWYKLEDYPERLITTVIISEDEDFFSHPGIDILGMLRGIFYTVFKRNTQGGSTLTQQLVRSLYLTQARTIERKIKEIFISLYIEKIRTKKEILELYLNSVYMGNGIYGFGTAAKYYFNKEPKELNLAEIALLVNTVKSPENFNPQDLKNHSRANVVLRRLLTENYISQKEYEKYSKMLQKVKSYNIFESKYDEEIFWRVIEELKEKGFTLDLLRKGFVVKTTLNKEYYTLLSKNLGENNAGLILNYKTGEILAMHGKGTNNGRRQIGSLIKPLYYYKALLEGYNLDSKLFDLPIKIGDWTPKNFERNYYGEITLENALIHSRNIPSVNLYLMLGDNTVRFFLEDELKIKGYYPKDLTLSLGTLETSHEEIAKGFSAIFNSGIVIKPHIIDEVINSDGVVFYKASPEVLNIVSPSKRYPMEASYLIINILKKVVKYGTGIRAKIPGRTIVGKTGTAEQYAWFLGADGKILMIISQDGKDLLGGRDVAPLWRKIALKTNIGKNPFTISSVYRKLKVIKTNPMKYIDYEYLINLIKTGKFSMDELVEILKTFDREYLIEFLSYLNTVSQEFTIKLWNILGGGK
;
A
#
# COMPACT_ATOMS: atom_id res chain seq x y z
N MET A 1 -67.75 -29.75 -22.24
CA MET A 1 -66.44 -30.26 -22.73
C MET A 1 -65.57 -29.19 -23.38
N LYS A 2 -65.98 -28.50 -24.47
CA LYS A 2 -65.13 -27.50 -25.16
C LYS A 2 -64.52 -26.41 -24.25
N TYR A 3 -65.30 -25.82 -23.35
CA TYR A 3 -64.80 -24.81 -22.39
C TYR A 3 -63.76 -25.36 -21.41
N PHE A 4 -63.90 -26.62 -20.99
CA PHE A 4 -62.93 -27.28 -20.11
C PHE A 4 -61.63 -27.55 -20.86
N THR A 5 -61.70 -27.96 -22.13
CA THR A 5 -60.52 -28.15 -22.98
C THR A 5 -59.77 -26.83 -23.23
N TYR A 6 -60.48 -25.72 -23.52
CA TYR A 6 -59.85 -24.41 -23.67
C TYR A 6 -59.21 -23.92 -22.36
N PHE A 7 -59.87 -24.15 -21.22
CA PHE A 7 -59.29 -23.86 -19.91
C PHE A 7 -58.01 -24.67 -19.67
N LEU A 8 -58.01 -25.97 -19.99
CA LEU A 8 -56.85 -26.85 -19.81
C LEU A 8 -55.67 -26.44 -20.70
N ILE A 9 -55.93 -26.10 -21.97
CA ILE A 9 -54.90 -25.61 -22.91
C ILE A 9 -54.32 -24.27 -22.44
N GLY A 10 -55.19 -23.35 -22.00
CA GLY A 10 -54.76 -22.06 -21.45
C GLY A 10 -53.91 -22.24 -20.20
N PHE A 11 -54.34 -23.09 -19.27
CA PHE A 11 -53.59 -23.41 -18.06
C PHE A 11 -52.23 -24.04 -18.36
N LEU A 12 -52.19 -25.01 -19.27
CA LEU A 12 -50.94 -25.68 -19.67
C LEU A 12 -49.97 -24.69 -20.34
N SER A 13 -50.47 -23.80 -21.19
CA SER A 13 -49.66 -22.75 -21.83
C SER A 13 -49.05 -21.80 -20.79
N ILE A 14 -49.84 -21.34 -19.82
CA ILE A 14 -49.35 -20.51 -18.71
C ILE A 14 -48.31 -21.26 -17.88
N PHE A 15 -48.59 -22.51 -17.53
CA PHE A 15 -47.67 -23.35 -16.76
C PHE A 15 -46.33 -23.54 -17.49
N LEU A 16 -46.35 -23.92 -18.77
CA LEU A 16 -45.14 -24.09 -19.58
C LEU A 16 -44.35 -22.78 -19.71
N THR A 17 -45.05 -21.65 -19.84
CA THR A 17 -44.41 -20.32 -19.90
C THR A 17 -43.72 -19.99 -18.58
N LEU A 18 -44.40 -20.16 -17.44
CA LEU A 18 -43.83 -19.93 -16.11
C LEU A 18 -42.66 -20.89 -15.83
N PHE A 19 -42.79 -22.15 -16.23
CA PHE A 19 -41.73 -23.15 -16.10
C PHE A 19 -40.50 -22.82 -16.95
N TYR A 20 -40.69 -22.40 -18.20
CA TYR A 20 -39.62 -21.92 -19.07
C TYR A 20 -38.93 -20.69 -18.47
N MET A 21 -39.70 -19.71 -17.97
CA MET A 21 -39.14 -18.55 -17.28
C MET A 21 -38.34 -18.94 -16.03
N TYR A 22 -38.87 -19.84 -15.20
CA TYR A 22 -38.17 -20.37 -14.02
C TYR A 22 -36.83 -20.99 -14.42
N LYS A 23 -36.82 -21.88 -15.43
CA LYS A 23 -35.59 -22.51 -15.94
C LYS A 23 -34.61 -21.47 -16.47
N LYS A 24 -35.08 -20.50 -17.26
CA LYS A 24 -34.24 -19.44 -17.81
C LYS A 24 -33.61 -18.55 -16.73
N ILE A 25 -34.37 -18.21 -15.69
CA ILE A 25 -33.90 -17.35 -14.59
C ILE A 25 -32.91 -18.10 -13.68
N THR A 26 -33.08 -19.42 -13.52
CA THR A 26 -32.30 -20.22 -12.55
C THR A 26 -31.10 -20.97 -13.13
N ALA A 27 -30.97 -21.04 -14.46
CA ALA A 27 -29.95 -21.86 -15.13
C ALA A 27 -28.48 -21.54 -14.77
N HIS A 28 -28.19 -20.28 -14.40
CA HIS A 28 -26.82 -19.80 -14.16
C HIS A 28 -26.70 -18.97 -12.88
N LEU A 29 -27.51 -19.28 -11.87
CA LEU A 29 -27.41 -18.59 -10.58
C LEU A 29 -26.18 -19.09 -9.81
N PRO A 30 -25.33 -18.19 -9.30
CA PRO A 30 -24.25 -18.57 -8.41
C PRO A 30 -24.82 -19.05 -7.06
N ASP A 31 -24.05 -19.86 -6.33
CA ASP A 31 -24.39 -20.29 -4.98
C ASP A 31 -24.54 -19.07 -4.05
N PRO A 32 -25.56 -19.05 -3.16
CA PRO A 32 -25.87 -17.88 -2.32
C PRO A 32 -24.72 -17.51 -1.38
N GLU A 33 -23.95 -18.48 -0.90
CA GLU A 33 -22.78 -18.28 -0.04
C GLU A 33 -21.72 -17.40 -0.73
N THR A 34 -21.61 -17.49 -2.06
CA THR A 34 -20.63 -16.71 -2.84
C THR A 34 -21.00 -15.24 -3.00
N LEU A 35 -22.26 -14.90 -2.74
CA LEU A 35 -22.80 -13.55 -2.85
C LEU A 35 -22.82 -12.80 -1.52
N VAL A 36 -22.44 -13.47 -0.41
CA VAL A 36 -22.39 -12.83 0.90
C VAL A 36 -21.19 -11.86 0.97
N PRO A 37 -21.34 -10.67 1.58
CA PRO A 37 -20.27 -9.68 1.67
C PRO A 37 -19.02 -10.20 2.41
N SER A 38 -17.86 -9.64 2.06
CA SER A 38 -16.55 -10.15 2.49
C SER A 38 -16.31 -10.07 4.00
N SER A 39 -15.80 -11.18 4.56
CA SER A 39 -15.32 -11.33 5.94
C SER A 39 -13.79 -11.21 6.09
N LEU A 40 -13.11 -10.57 5.13
CA LEU A 40 -11.66 -10.33 5.20
C LEU A 40 -11.24 -9.52 6.44
N ILE A 41 -10.41 -10.13 7.28
CA ILE A 41 -9.71 -9.48 8.40
C ILE A 41 -8.26 -9.24 7.98
N ILE A 42 -7.74 -8.03 8.20
CA ILE A 42 -6.31 -7.76 8.02
C ILE A 42 -5.71 -7.33 9.36
N GLU A 43 -4.65 -8.03 9.76
CA GLU A 43 -4.00 -7.88 11.06
C GLU A 43 -2.57 -7.36 10.91
N TYR A 44 -2.13 -6.57 11.90
CA TYR A 44 -0.71 -6.31 12.13
C TYR A 44 0.01 -7.60 12.52
N SER A 45 1.34 -7.57 12.51
CA SER A 45 2.20 -8.67 12.96
C SER A 45 1.97 -9.14 14.41
N ASP A 46 1.36 -8.30 15.26
CA ASP A 46 0.98 -8.64 16.64
C ASP A 46 -0.41 -9.28 16.77
N GLY A 47 -1.10 -9.53 15.65
CA GLY A 47 -2.46 -10.07 15.60
C GLY A 47 -3.56 -9.03 15.86
N THR A 48 -3.22 -7.75 16.08
CA THR A 48 -4.25 -6.71 16.19
C THR A 48 -4.88 -6.47 14.80
N PRO A 49 -6.20 -6.60 14.63
CA PRO A 49 -6.88 -6.21 13.40
C PRO A 49 -6.84 -4.68 13.21
N PHE A 50 -6.58 -4.24 11.97
CA PHE A 50 -6.68 -2.84 11.56
C PHE A 50 -7.65 -2.60 10.42
N TYR A 51 -8.02 -3.67 9.71
CA TYR A 51 -9.15 -3.66 8.80
C TYR A 51 -10.15 -4.71 9.29
N PHE A 52 -11.34 -4.21 9.67
CA PHE A 52 -12.44 -5.06 10.08
C PHE A 52 -13.37 -5.30 8.90
N PRO A 53 -13.84 -6.54 8.70
CA PRO A 53 -14.83 -6.81 7.69
C PRO A 53 -16.16 -6.17 8.05
N LYS A 54 -16.87 -5.73 7.03
CA LYS A 54 -18.25 -5.23 7.16
C LYS A 54 -19.28 -6.37 7.22
N ALA A 55 -18.84 -7.62 7.23
CA ALA A 55 -19.63 -8.83 7.44
C ALA A 55 -18.78 -9.93 8.07
N TYR A 56 -19.17 -10.45 9.22
CA TYR A 56 -18.61 -11.66 9.83
C TYR A 56 -19.57 -12.82 9.61
N TRP A 57 -19.02 -14.00 9.32
CA TRP A 57 -19.82 -15.22 9.27
C TRP A 57 -19.95 -15.82 10.67
N TYR A 58 -21.18 -16.01 11.12
CA TYR A 58 -21.51 -16.75 12.34
C TYR A 58 -22.34 -17.97 11.95
N LYS A 59 -22.02 -19.14 12.51
CA LYS A 59 -22.86 -20.31 12.33
C LYS A 59 -24.20 -20.08 13.03
N LEU A 60 -25.25 -20.77 12.60
CA LEU A 60 -26.58 -20.63 13.20
C LEU A 60 -26.57 -20.91 14.72
N GLU A 61 -25.73 -21.85 15.15
CA GLU A 61 -25.50 -22.21 16.56
C GLU A 61 -24.81 -21.11 17.38
N ASP A 62 -24.18 -20.13 16.72
CA ASP A 62 -23.58 -18.99 17.39
C ASP A 62 -24.60 -17.90 17.76
N TYR A 63 -25.77 -17.91 17.12
CA TYR A 63 -26.86 -17.00 17.45
C TYR A 63 -27.68 -17.53 18.62
N PRO A 64 -28.05 -16.67 19.61
CA PRO A 64 -28.91 -17.10 20.69
C PRO A 64 -30.31 -17.42 20.14
N GLU A 65 -30.94 -18.47 20.67
CA GLU A 65 -32.28 -18.89 20.28
C GLU A 65 -33.28 -17.73 20.31
N ARG A 66 -33.19 -16.87 21.33
CA ARG A 66 -34.04 -15.69 21.47
C ARG A 66 -33.94 -14.72 20.28
N LEU A 67 -32.76 -14.57 19.66
CA LEU A 67 -32.60 -13.75 18.46
C LEU A 67 -33.26 -14.42 17.26
N ILE A 68 -32.99 -15.71 17.06
CA ILE A 68 -33.56 -16.51 15.97
C ILE A 68 -35.09 -16.46 16.03
N THR A 69 -35.68 -16.75 17.18
CA THR A 69 -37.12 -16.70 17.41
C THR A 69 -37.69 -15.31 17.15
N THR A 70 -37.01 -14.24 17.61
CA THR A 70 -37.48 -12.87 17.38
C THR A 70 -37.47 -12.49 15.90
N VAL A 71 -36.44 -12.90 15.15
CA VAL A 71 -36.36 -12.68 13.70
C VAL A 71 -37.51 -13.39 12.99
N ILE A 72 -37.71 -14.68 13.26
CA ILE A 72 -38.76 -15.49 12.63
C ILE A 72 -40.13 -14.87 12.92
N ILE A 73 -40.49 -14.64 14.18
CA ILE A 73 -41.79 -14.06 14.53
C ILE A 73 -41.97 -12.68 13.90
N SER A 74 -40.92 -11.86 13.86
CA SER A 74 -41.05 -10.47 13.39
C SER A 74 -41.12 -10.34 11.88
N GLU A 75 -40.47 -11.24 11.14
CA GLU A 75 -40.32 -11.14 9.68
C GLU A 75 -41.14 -12.19 8.93
N ASP A 76 -41.25 -13.42 9.43
CA ASP A 76 -41.85 -14.56 8.74
C ASP A 76 -42.24 -15.70 9.71
N GLU A 77 -43.41 -15.59 10.33
CA GLU A 77 -43.85 -16.49 11.40
C GLU A 77 -44.04 -17.94 10.93
N ASP A 78 -44.50 -18.12 9.69
CA ASP A 78 -44.74 -19.42 9.05
C ASP A 78 -43.51 -19.92 8.28
N PHE A 79 -42.31 -19.38 8.54
CA PHE A 79 -41.08 -19.64 7.78
C PHE A 79 -40.82 -21.12 7.51
N PHE A 80 -41.03 -21.99 8.51
CA PHE A 80 -40.80 -23.42 8.37
C PHE A 80 -41.89 -24.17 7.60
N SER A 81 -43.07 -23.56 7.41
CA SER A 81 -44.26 -24.20 6.85
C SER A 81 -44.40 -24.01 5.34
N HIS A 82 -43.86 -22.93 4.77
CA HIS A 82 -44.02 -22.62 3.34
C HIS A 82 -42.73 -22.88 2.52
N PRO A 83 -42.80 -23.11 1.20
CA PRO A 83 -41.64 -23.35 0.34
C PRO A 83 -41.00 -22.02 -0.13
N GLY A 84 -40.67 -21.14 0.81
CA GLY A 84 -40.09 -19.81 0.56
C GLY A 84 -41.04 -18.74 0.04
N ILE A 85 -42.31 -19.06 -0.21
CA ILE A 85 -43.34 -18.10 -0.61
C ILE A 85 -44.61 -18.38 0.18
N ASP A 86 -45.14 -17.36 0.85
CA ASP A 86 -46.47 -17.41 1.47
C ASP A 86 -47.54 -16.87 0.52
N ILE A 87 -48.22 -17.78 -0.18
CA ILE A 87 -49.27 -17.44 -1.14
C ILE A 87 -50.47 -16.81 -0.43
N LEU A 88 -50.86 -17.31 0.74
CA LEU A 88 -52.01 -16.80 1.48
C LEU A 88 -51.70 -15.41 2.05
N GLY A 89 -50.50 -15.20 2.57
CA GLY A 89 -50.02 -13.90 3.03
C GLY A 89 -49.90 -12.87 1.90
N MET A 90 -49.48 -13.28 0.71
CA MET A 90 -49.47 -12.39 -0.47
C MET A 90 -50.88 -11.96 -0.88
N LEU A 91 -51.81 -12.92 -1.00
CA LEU A 91 -53.21 -12.62 -1.34
C LEU A 91 -53.86 -11.72 -0.27
N ARG A 92 -53.59 -12.01 1.00
CA ARG A 92 -54.01 -11.18 2.14
C ARG A 92 -53.42 -9.76 2.05
N GLY A 93 -52.13 -9.63 1.75
CA GLY A 93 -51.45 -8.35 1.61
C GLY A 93 -52.00 -7.50 0.45
N ILE A 94 -52.29 -8.13 -0.70
CA ILE A 94 -52.96 -7.47 -1.83
C ILE A 94 -54.33 -6.97 -1.42
N PHE A 95 -55.13 -7.81 -0.76
CA PHE A 95 -56.46 -7.43 -0.28
C PHE A 95 -56.40 -6.24 0.69
N TYR A 96 -55.53 -6.27 1.69
CA TYR A 96 -55.39 -5.16 2.64
C TYR A 96 -54.86 -3.87 1.99
N THR A 97 -53.97 -3.97 1.01
CA THR A 97 -53.42 -2.81 0.29
C THR A 97 -54.50 -2.14 -0.57
N VAL A 98 -55.30 -2.92 -1.29
CA VAL A 98 -56.35 -2.41 -2.19
C VAL A 98 -57.56 -1.91 -1.41
N PHE A 99 -58.01 -2.66 -0.41
CA PHE A 99 -59.29 -2.39 0.27
C PHE A 99 -59.16 -1.62 1.59
N LYS A 100 -58.02 -1.72 2.30
CA LYS A 100 -57.82 -1.03 3.60
C LYS A 100 -56.77 0.08 3.57
N ARG A 101 -56.18 0.38 2.40
CA ARG A 101 -55.10 1.38 2.21
C ARG A 101 -53.94 1.25 3.22
N ASN A 102 -53.75 0.05 3.77
CA ASN A 102 -52.74 -0.24 4.78
C ASN A 102 -51.77 -1.24 4.18
N THR A 103 -50.51 -0.84 3.99
CA THR A 103 -49.49 -1.68 3.37
C THR A 103 -48.95 -2.67 4.38
N GLN A 104 -49.40 -3.93 4.31
CA GLN A 104 -48.75 -5.05 4.97
C GLN A 104 -47.82 -5.78 4.00
N GLY A 105 -46.57 -5.98 4.40
CA GLY A 105 -45.60 -6.72 3.60
C GLY A 105 -45.82 -8.22 3.75
N GLY A 106 -46.20 -8.90 2.67
CA GLY A 106 -46.31 -10.37 2.61
C GLY A 106 -45.10 -11.03 1.95
N SER A 107 -43.87 -10.60 2.29
CA SER A 107 -42.65 -11.22 1.75
C SER A 107 -41.95 -12.04 2.83
N THR A 108 -41.56 -13.26 2.49
CA THR A 108 -40.93 -14.25 3.38
C THR A 108 -39.45 -13.96 3.63
N LEU A 109 -38.83 -14.62 4.61
CA LEU A 109 -37.38 -14.52 4.87
C LEU A 109 -36.57 -14.95 3.64
N THR A 110 -36.96 -16.02 2.96
CA THR A 110 -36.32 -16.48 1.72
C THR A 110 -36.39 -15.42 0.63
N GLN A 111 -37.53 -14.75 0.47
CA GLN A 111 -37.67 -13.66 -0.49
C GLN A 111 -36.82 -12.45 -0.15
N GLN A 112 -36.70 -12.13 1.15
CA GLN A 112 -35.82 -11.05 1.60
C GLN A 112 -34.35 -11.38 1.34
N LEU A 113 -33.92 -12.61 1.64
CA LEU A 113 -32.58 -13.11 1.32
C LEU A 113 -32.26 -12.98 -0.17
N VAL A 114 -33.16 -13.49 -1.02
CA VAL A 114 -33.02 -13.43 -2.47
C VAL A 114 -32.93 -12.00 -2.98
N ARG A 115 -33.77 -11.11 -2.44
CA ARG A 115 -33.74 -9.69 -2.79
C ARG A 115 -32.41 -9.04 -2.43
N SER A 116 -31.77 -9.47 -1.34
CA SER A 116 -30.48 -8.96 -0.89
C SER A 116 -29.32 -9.46 -1.75
N LEU A 117 -29.34 -10.74 -2.14
CA LEU A 117 -28.20 -11.39 -2.82
C LEU A 117 -28.24 -11.27 -4.34
N TYR A 118 -29.41 -11.46 -4.96
CA TYR A 118 -29.50 -11.71 -6.42
C TYR A 118 -30.13 -10.57 -7.22
N LEU A 119 -30.80 -9.62 -6.57
CA LEU A 119 -31.68 -8.67 -7.25
C LEU A 119 -31.29 -7.22 -6.98
N THR A 120 -31.61 -6.35 -7.95
CA THR A 120 -31.50 -4.90 -7.79
C THR A 120 -32.67 -4.34 -6.99
N GLN A 121 -32.57 -3.11 -6.48
CA GLN A 121 -33.63 -2.48 -5.68
C GLN A 121 -34.87 -2.01 -6.49
N ALA A 122 -34.93 -2.26 -7.80
CA ALA A 122 -35.96 -1.75 -8.69
C ALA A 122 -37.37 -2.30 -8.35
N ARG A 123 -38.37 -1.45 -8.10
CA ARG A 123 -39.73 -1.92 -7.74
C ARG A 123 -40.59 -2.29 -8.95
N THR A 124 -40.19 -3.31 -9.72
CA THR A 124 -40.92 -3.80 -10.90
C THR A 124 -41.57 -5.18 -10.69
N ILE A 125 -42.62 -5.46 -11.47
CA ILE A 125 -43.28 -6.78 -11.50
C ILE A 125 -42.29 -7.85 -11.96
N GLU A 126 -41.48 -7.56 -12.98
CA GLU A 126 -40.44 -8.47 -13.47
C GLU A 126 -39.46 -8.87 -12.35
N ARG A 127 -38.98 -7.89 -11.55
CA ARG A 127 -38.13 -8.18 -10.39
C ARG A 127 -38.86 -9.08 -9.39
N LYS A 128 -40.15 -8.83 -9.12
CA LYS A 128 -40.92 -9.65 -8.16
C LYS A 128 -41.12 -11.09 -8.67
N ILE A 129 -41.28 -11.30 -9.98
CA ILE A 129 -41.32 -12.65 -10.58
C ILE A 129 -39.96 -13.35 -10.42
N LYS A 130 -38.84 -12.65 -10.67
CA LYS A 130 -37.49 -13.18 -10.42
C LYS A 130 -37.31 -13.56 -8.95
N GLU A 131 -37.75 -12.70 -8.01
CA GLU A 131 -37.70 -12.95 -6.56
C GLU A 131 -38.43 -14.24 -6.18
N ILE A 132 -39.64 -14.45 -6.70
CA ILE A 132 -40.43 -15.67 -6.48
C ILE A 132 -39.68 -16.90 -6.99
N PHE A 133 -39.23 -16.89 -8.25
CA PHE A 133 -38.58 -18.06 -8.85
C PHE A 133 -37.24 -18.39 -8.21
N ILE A 134 -36.43 -17.39 -7.88
CA ILE A 134 -35.16 -17.61 -7.19
C ILE A 134 -35.44 -18.12 -5.76
N SER A 135 -36.47 -17.63 -5.07
CA SER A 135 -36.82 -18.13 -3.71
C SER A 135 -37.19 -19.61 -3.72
N LEU A 136 -38.02 -20.03 -4.68
CA LEU A 136 -38.36 -21.45 -4.88
C LEU A 136 -37.14 -22.29 -5.25
N TYR A 137 -36.19 -21.73 -6.00
CA TYR A 137 -34.94 -22.39 -6.33
C TYR A 137 -34.04 -22.57 -5.10
N ILE A 138 -33.85 -21.52 -4.29
CA ILE A 138 -33.04 -21.58 -3.05
C ILE A 138 -33.61 -22.63 -2.08
N GLU A 139 -34.93 -22.65 -1.87
CA GLU A 139 -35.61 -23.66 -1.02
C GLU A 139 -35.46 -25.10 -1.52
N LYS A 140 -35.18 -25.28 -2.81
CA LYS A 140 -34.91 -26.60 -3.37
C LYS A 140 -33.49 -27.07 -3.09
N ILE A 141 -32.52 -26.15 -3.02
CA ILE A 141 -31.09 -26.46 -2.93
C ILE A 141 -30.49 -26.23 -1.54
N ARG A 142 -31.25 -25.63 -0.61
CA ARG A 142 -30.84 -25.37 0.78
C ARG A 142 -31.98 -25.71 1.74
N THR A 143 -31.60 -26.16 2.92
CA THR A 143 -32.50 -26.40 4.05
C THR A 143 -32.94 -25.08 4.70
N LYS A 144 -34.06 -25.12 5.45
CA LYS A 144 -34.53 -23.95 6.21
C LYS A 144 -33.50 -23.37 7.17
N LYS A 145 -32.69 -24.24 7.80
CA LYS A 145 -31.62 -23.80 8.71
C LYS A 145 -30.52 -23.07 7.96
N GLU A 146 -30.09 -23.58 6.81
CA GLU A 146 -29.08 -22.92 5.97
C GLU A 146 -29.59 -21.59 5.41
N ILE A 147 -30.86 -21.51 4.98
CA ILE A 147 -31.48 -20.26 4.51
C ILE A 147 -31.52 -19.22 5.63
N LEU A 148 -31.86 -19.64 6.85
CA LEU A 148 -31.87 -18.76 8.00
C LEU A 148 -30.46 -18.29 8.36
N GLU A 149 -29.46 -19.17 8.36
CA GLU A 149 -28.05 -18.80 8.58
C GLU A 149 -27.57 -17.80 7.53
N LEU A 150 -27.85 -18.06 6.24
CA LEU A 150 -27.56 -17.15 5.13
C LEU A 150 -28.19 -15.77 5.37
N TYR A 151 -29.48 -15.75 5.70
CA TYR A 151 -30.21 -14.51 5.98
C TYR A 151 -29.59 -13.74 7.15
N LEU A 152 -29.31 -14.42 8.26
CA LEU A 152 -28.72 -13.80 9.45
C LEU A 152 -27.33 -13.22 9.17
N ASN A 153 -26.58 -13.75 8.21
CA ASN A 153 -25.25 -13.25 7.85
C ASN A 153 -25.23 -12.26 6.67
N SER A 154 -26.26 -12.23 5.83
CA SER A 154 -26.25 -11.44 4.59
C SER A 154 -27.14 -10.19 4.60
N VAL A 155 -28.06 -10.07 5.57
CA VAL A 155 -29.01 -8.95 5.60
C VAL A 155 -28.29 -7.62 5.84
N TYR A 156 -28.64 -6.57 5.10
CA TYR A 156 -28.05 -5.24 5.30
C TYR A 156 -28.58 -4.57 6.57
N MET A 157 -27.67 -4.10 7.43
CA MET A 157 -27.96 -3.57 8.77
C MET A 157 -27.57 -2.09 8.93
N GLY A 158 -27.32 -1.37 7.83
CA GLY A 158 -26.95 0.05 7.84
C GLY A 158 -25.44 0.27 7.98
N ASN A 159 -24.95 1.46 7.64
CA ASN A 159 -23.53 1.85 7.72
C ASN A 159 -22.56 0.91 6.95
N GLY A 160 -23.04 0.26 5.90
CA GLY A 160 -22.27 -0.74 5.15
C GLY A 160 -22.15 -2.10 5.83
N ILE A 161 -22.79 -2.31 6.99
CA ILE A 161 -22.71 -3.55 7.79
C ILE A 161 -23.74 -4.57 7.32
N TYR A 162 -23.34 -5.84 7.27
CA TYR A 162 -24.20 -6.96 6.91
C TYR A 162 -24.17 -8.06 7.96
N GLY A 163 -25.34 -8.61 8.23
CA GLY A 163 -25.57 -9.69 9.18
C GLY A 163 -25.78 -9.22 10.63
N PHE A 164 -26.57 -9.97 11.38
CA PHE A 164 -26.92 -9.70 12.77
C PHE A 164 -25.72 -9.76 13.70
N GLY A 165 -24.82 -10.73 13.50
CA GLY A 165 -23.66 -10.86 14.38
C GLY A 165 -22.64 -9.74 14.17
N THR A 166 -22.37 -9.36 12.92
CA THR A 166 -21.57 -8.17 12.60
C THR A 166 -22.19 -6.91 13.19
N ALA A 167 -23.52 -6.76 13.09
CA ALA A 167 -24.23 -5.62 13.64
C ALA A 167 -24.18 -5.59 15.18
N ALA A 168 -24.25 -6.74 15.85
CA ALA A 168 -24.04 -6.86 17.29
C ALA A 168 -22.67 -6.32 17.70
N LYS A 169 -21.63 -6.74 16.98
CA LYS A 169 -20.27 -6.29 17.22
C LYS A 169 -20.12 -4.80 16.94
N TYR A 170 -20.67 -4.31 15.82
CA TYR A 170 -20.56 -2.91 15.41
C TYR A 170 -21.29 -1.94 16.34
N TYR A 171 -22.57 -2.21 16.60
CA TYR A 171 -23.44 -1.29 17.32
C TYR A 171 -23.28 -1.42 18.83
N PHE A 172 -22.95 -2.61 19.37
CA PHE A 172 -22.98 -2.86 20.81
C PHE A 172 -21.65 -3.36 21.40
N ASN A 173 -20.62 -3.61 20.58
CA ASN A 173 -19.37 -4.27 20.98
C ASN A 173 -19.57 -5.67 21.60
N LYS A 174 -20.56 -6.41 21.11
CA LYS A 174 -20.98 -7.70 21.69
C LYS A 174 -20.95 -8.82 20.67
N GLU A 175 -20.62 -10.02 21.13
CA GLU A 175 -20.90 -11.25 20.40
C GLU A 175 -22.42 -11.52 20.40
N PRO A 176 -22.97 -12.25 19.40
CA PRO A 176 -24.41 -12.49 19.31
C PRO A 176 -25.01 -13.07 20.60
N LYS A 177 -24.29 -13.97 21.28
CA LYS A 177 -24.72 -14.65 22.51
C LYS A 177 -24.86 -13.70 23.72
N GLU A 178 -24.27 -12.51 23.67
CA GLU A 178 -24.28 -11.52 24.75
C GLU A 178 -25.43 -10.50 24.62
N LEU A 179 -26.19 -10.57 23.53
CA LEU A 179 -27.29 -9.63 23.26
C LEU A 179 -28.47 -9.86 24.20
N ASN A 180 -29.00 -8.77 24.74
CA ASN A 180 -30.29 -8.81 25.43
C ASN A 180 -31.46 -8.55 24.47
N LEU A 181 -32.69 -8.76 24.94
CA LEU A 181 -33.88 -8.64 24.08
C LEU A 181 -34.11 -7.22 23.54
N ALA A 182 -33.73 -6.17 24.25
CA ALA A 182 -33.85 -4.79 23.75
C ALA A 182 -32.90 -4.55 22.56
N GLU A 183 -31.66 -5.03 22.66
CA GLU A 183 -30.67 -4.97 21.57
C GLU A 183 -31.12 -5.82 20.37
N ILE A 184 -31.65 -7.03 20.61
CA ILE A 184 -32.23 -7.88 19.56
C ILE A 184 -33.39 -7.14 18.86
N ALA A 185 -34.30 -6.54 19.62
CA ALA A 185 -35.44 -5.81 19.05
C ALA A 185 -35.00 -4.61 18.20
N LEU A 186 -33.93 -3.91 18.59
CA LEU A 186 -33.33 -2.86 17.76
C LEU A 186 -32.83 -3.40 16.44
N LEU A 187 -32.01 -4.46 16.47
CA LEU A 187 -31.43 -5.08 15.26
C LEU A 187 -32.52 -5.60 14.32
N VAL A 188 -33.52 -6.30 14.86
CA VAL A 188 -34.65 -6.82 14.06
C VAL A 188 -35.44 -5.68 13.44
N ASN A 189 -35.68 -4.59 14.16
CA ASN A 189 -36.37 -3.43 13.58
C ASN A 189 -35.52 -2.70 12.53
N THR A 190 -34.18 -2.74 12.63
CA THR A 190 -33.26 -2.16 11.65
C THR A 190 -33.45 -2.76 10.26
N VAL A 191 -33.65 -4.08 10.16
CA VAL A 191 -33.82 -4.78 8.86
C VAL A 191 -34.89 -4.14 7.97
N LYS A 192 -35.99 -3.66 8.56
CA LYS A 192 -37.13 -3.08 7.82
C LYS A 192 -36.74 -1.81 7.06
N SER A 193 -35.84 -1.01 7.63
CA SER A 193 -35.35 0.21 6.99
C SER A 193 -33.98 0.58 7.61
N PRO A 194 -32.88 -0.02 7.14
CA PRO A 194 -31.60 0.05 7.84
C PRO A 194 -31.06 1.46 8.07
N GLU A 195 -31.31 2.36 7.12
CA GLU A 195 -30.90 3.77 7.23
C GLU A 195 -31.80 4.57 8.19
N ASN A 196 -33.12 4.35 8.17
CA ASN A 196 -34.06 5.11 9.02
C ASN A 196 -34.21 4.54 10.43
N PHE A 197 -33.92 3.25 10.60
CA PHE A 197 -34.00 2.51 11.84
C PHE A 197 -32.61 2.01 12.25
N ASN A 198 -31.59 2.81 11.98
CA ASN A 198 -30.25 2.54 12.47
C ASN A 198 -30.27 2.48 14.03
N PRO A 199 -29.63 1.51 14.70
CA PRO A 199 -29.54 1.46 16.17
C PRO A 199 -28.93 2.70 16.82
N GLN A 200 -28.19 3.51 16.06
CA GLN A 200 -27.66 4.81 16.48
C GLN A 200 -28.70 5.94 16.46
N ASP A 201 -29.79 5.80 15.70
CA ASP A 201 -30.89 6.77 15.70
C ASP A 201 -31.85 6.48 16.88
N LEU A 202 -32.01 7.47 17.75
CA LEU A 202 -32.97 7.43 18.87
C LEU A 202 -34.42 7.18 18.40
N LYS A 203 -34.77 7.51 17.15
CA LYS A 203 -36.06 7.16 16.57
C LYS A 203 -36.28 5.64 16.53
N ASN A 204 -35.22 4.85 16.30
CA ASN A 204 -35.31 3.39 16.32
C ASN A 204 -35.61 2.88 17.73
N HIS A 205 -35.11 3.54 18.79
CA HIS A 205 -35.30 3.10 20.18
C HIS A 205 -36.77 3.11 20.58
N SER A 206 -37.52 4.09 20.07
CA SER A 206 -38.98 4.14 20.26
C SER A 206 -39.74 3.19 19.32
N ARG A 207 -39.24 2.97 18.10
CA ARG A 207 -39.93 2.14 17.09
C ARG A 207 -39.70 0.64 17.27
N ALA A 208 -38.58 0.23 17.85
CA ALA A 208 -38.26 -1.17 18.15
C ALA A 208 -39.24 -1.80 19.16
N ASN A 209 -40.01 -1.01 19.90
CA ASN A 209 -41.11 -1.50 20.74
C ASN A 209 -42.17 -2.28 19.95
N VAL A 210 -42.30 -2.05 18.64
CA VAL A 210 -43.21 -2.83 17.78
C VAL A 210 -42.79 -4.31 17.75
N VAL A 211 -41.49 -4.59 17.77
CA VAL A 211 -40.95 -5.96 17.83
C VAL A 211 -41.31 -6.60 19.18
N LEU A 212 -41.03 -5.91 20.30
CA LEU A 212 -41.36 -6.41 21.64
C LEU A 212 -42.86 -6.63 21.82
N ARG A 213 -43.70 -5.72 21.29
CA ARG A 213 -45.16 -5.85 21.35
C ARG A 213 -45.63 -7.06 20.58
N ARG A 214 -45.04 -7.34 19.41
CA ARG A 214 -45.38 -8.54 18.63
C ARG A 214 -45.05 -9.80 19.42
N LEU A 215 -43.87 -9.88 20.04
CA LEU A 215 -43.50 -11.01 20.90
C LEU A 215 -44.46 -11.22 22.08
N LEU A 216 -44.97 -10.14 22.66
CA LEU A 216 -45.96 -10.20 23.73
C LEU A 216 -47.31 -10.73 23.22
N THR A 217 -47.81 -10.22 22.09
CA THR A 217 -49.08 -10.67 21.50
C THR A 217 -49.06 -12.14 21.14
N GLU A 218 -47.93 -12.63 20.63
CA GLU A 218 -47.73 -14.05 20.30
C GLU A 218 -47.31 -14.92 21.51
N ASN A 219 -47.36 -14.36 22.74
CA ASN A 219 -47.06 -15.05 24.00
C ASN A 219 -45.62 -15.58 24.17
N TYR A 220 -44.64 -15.03 23.44
CA TYR A 220 -43.22 -15.41 23.58
C TYR A 220 -42.49 -14.68 24.72
N ILE A 221 -43.06 -13.59 25.24
CA ILE A 221 -42.56 -12.87 26.42
C ILE A 221 -43.70 -12.51 27.35
N SER A 222 -43.40 -12.39 28.65
CA SER A 222 -44.37 -11.93 29.63
C SER A 222 -44.58 -10.41 29.58
N GLN A 223 -45.71 -9.92 30.09
CA GLN A 223 -45.97 -8.48 30.28
C GLN A 223 -44.84 -7.79 31.07
N LYS A 224 -44.31 -8.47 32.10
CA LYS A 224 -43.20 -7.98 32.93
C LYS A 224 -41.91 -7.81 32.11
N GLU A 225 -41.61 -8.75 31.22
CA GLU A 225 -40.45 -8.65 30.33
C GLU A 225 -40.65 -7.55 29.28
N TYR A 226 -41.85 -7.45 28.68
CA TYR A 226 -42.18 -6.38 27.75
C TYR A 226 -41.90 -5.01 28.38
N GLU A 227 -42.40 -4.74 29.59
CA GLU A 227 -42.17 -3.47 30.29
C GLU A 227 -40.69 -3.24 30.64
N LYS A 228 -39.98 -4.28 31.09
CA LYS A 228 -38.55 -4.23 31.40
C LYS A 228 -37.73 -3.83 30.17
N TYR A 229 -37.90 -4.53 29.05
CA TYR A 229 -37.12 -4.30 27.83
C TYR A 229 -37.56 -3.05 27.07
N SER A 230 -38.84 -2.66 27.14
CA SER A 230 -39.32 -1.38 26.62
C SER A 230 -38.63 -0.20 27.29
N LYS A 231 -38.44 -0.25 28.62
CA LYS A 231 -37.67 0.77 29.36
C LYS A 231 -36.18 0.72 29.05
N MET A 232 -35.65 -0.47 28.79
CA MET A 232 -34.23 -0.68 28.49
C MET A 232 -33.86 -0.20 27.08
N LEU A 233 -34.75 -0.31 26.09
CA LEU A 233 -34.56 0.16 24.73
C LEU A 233 -34.05 1.61 24.67
N GLN A 234 -34.66 2.50 25.45
CA GLN A 234 -34.31 3.93 25.51
C GLN A 234 -32.94 4.21 26.15
N LYS A 235 -32.31 3.20 26.75
CA LYS A 235 -31.02 3.29 27.44
C LYS A 235 -29.90 2.52 26.74
N VAL A 236 -30.20 1.86 25.62
CA VAL A 236 -29.19 1.10 24.87
C VAL A 236 -28.17 2.09 24.31
N LYS A 237 -26.89 1.90 24.64
CA LYS A 237 -25.81 2.68 24.04
C LYS A 237 -25.39 2.01 22.75
N SER A 238 -25.25 2.80 21.69
CA SER A 238 -24.65 2.35 20.45
C SER A 238 -23.25 2.96 20.31
N TYR A 239 -22.35 2.22 19.66
CA TYR A 239 -20.97 2.61 19.41
C TYR A 239 -20.71 2.74 17.90
N ASN A 240 -19.61 3.39 17.53
CA ASN A 240 -19.12 3.45 16.14
C ASN A 240 -17.75 2.76 16.04
N ILE A 241 -17.73 1.44 16.19
CA ILE A 241 -16.48 0.68 16.38
C ILE A 241 -15.69 0.53 15.08
N PHE A 242 -16.36 0.59 13.92
CA PHE A 242 -15.73 0.46 12.60
C PHE A 242 -15.43 1.78 11.90
N GLU A 243 -15.45 2.93 12.60
CA GLU A 243 -14.84 4.17 12.11
C GLU A 243 -13.30 4.11 12.20
N SER A 244 -12.71 2.93 11.97
CA SER A 244 -11.28 2.80 11.79
C SER A 244 -10.95 3.44 10.44
N LYS A 245 -10.44 4.68 10.49
CA LYS A 245 -9.71 5.32 9.41
C LYS A 245 -8.45 4.46 9.15
N TYR A 246 -8.62 3.35 8.44
CA TYR A 246 -7.50 2.51 8.03
C TYR A 246 -6.73 3.23 6.93
N ASP A 247 -5.45 2.91 6.81
CA ASP A 247 -4.62 3.47 5.75
C ASP A 247 -4.98 2.80 4.42
N GLU A 248 -5.61 3.55 3.51
CA GLU A 248 -6.01 3.03 2.20
C GLU A 248 -4.81 2.53 1.38
N GLU A 249 -3.64 3.15 1.53
CA GLU A 249 -2.42 2.72 0.83
C GLU A 249 -2.02 1.32 1.28
N ILE A 250 -2.08 1.04 2.59
CA ILE A 250 -1.81 -0.30 3.15
C ILE A 250 -2.85 -1.30 2.64
N PHE A 251 -4.14 -0.95 2.70
CA PHE A 251 -5.20 -1.85 2.27
C PHE A 251 -5.00 -2.27 0.82
N TRP A 252 -4.80 -1.31 -0.09
CA TRP A 252 -4.61 -1.62 -1.50
C TRP A 252 -3.31 -2.37 -1.78
N ARG A 253 -2.23 -2.08 -1.04
CA ARG A 253 -0.98 -2.85 -1.12
C ARG A 253 -1.15 -4.31 -0.73
N VAL A 254 -1.93 -4.60 0.32
CA VAL A 254 -2.26 -5.97 0.75
C VAL A 254 -3.11 -6.67 -0.32
N ILE A 255 -4.15 -6.00 -0.84
CA ILE A 255 -5.01 -6.55 -1.89
C ILE A 255 -4.22 -6.84 -3.18
N GLU A 256 -3.29 -5.96 -3.56
CA GLU A 256 -2.41 -6.16 -4.72
C GLU A 256 -1.55 -7.42 -4.55
N GLU A 257 -0.90 -7.59 -3.39
CA GLU A 257 -0.08 -8.78 -3.13
C GLU A 257 -0.90 -10.07 -3.03
N LEU A 258 -2.10 -10.03 -2.44
CA LEU A 258 -3.03 -11.17 -2.44
C LEU A 258 -3.35 -11.62 -3.87
N LYS A 259 -3.62 -10.67 -4.78
CA LYS A 259 -3.87 -10.97 -6.19
C LYS A 259 -2.65 -11.57 -6.87
N GLU A 260 -1.45 -11.05 -6.62
CA GLU A 260 -0.20 -11.62 -7.13
C GLU A 260 0.00 -13.08 -6.68
N LYS A 261 -0.45 -13.43 -5.47
CA LYS A 261 -0.40 -14.80 -4.93
C LYS A 261 -1.59 -15.67 -5.35
N GLY A 262 -2.46 -15.19 -6.24
CA GLY A 262 -3.57 -15.96 -6.81
C GLY A 262 -4.88 -15.94 -6.01
N PHE A 263 -5.00 -15.12 -4.97
CA PHE A 263 -6.25 -14.97 -4.23
C PHE A 263 -7.23 -14.07 -4.98
N THR A 264 -8.36 -14.63 -5.41
CA THR A 264 -9.44 -13.87 -6.04
C THR A 264 -10.28 -13.15 -4.98
N LEU A 265 -10.99 -12.08 -5.38
CA LEU A 265 -11.93 -11.39 -4.48
C LEU A 265 -13.04 -12.33 -3.98
N ASP A 266 -13.45 -13.30 -4.79
CA ASP A 266 -14.45 -14.31 -4.40
C ASP A 266 -13.91 -15.27 -3.34
N LEU A 267 -12.62 -15.60 -3.40
CA LEU A 267 -11.99 -16.40 -2.36
C LEU A 267 -11.91 -15.61 -1.05
N LEU A 268 -11.48 -14.33 -1.10
CA LEU A 268 -11.40 -13.47 0.09
C LEU A 268 -12.75 -13.26 0.78
N ARG A 269 -13.86 -13.36 0.04
CA ARG A 269 -15.22 -13.29 0.61
C ARG A 269 -15.59 -14.48 1.50
N LYS A 270 -14.89 -15.61 1.39
CA LYS A 270 -15.16 -16.83 2.18
C LYS A 270 -14.63 -16.78 3.62
N GLY A 271 -14.07 -15.64 4.06
CA GLY A 271 -13.56 -15.46 5.42
C GLY A 271 -12.12 -15.85 5.56
N PHE A 272 -11.24 -14.92 5.20
CA PHE A 272 -9.80 -15.05 5.38
C PHE A 272 -9.28 -14.04 6.41
N VAL A 273 -8.33 -14.50 7.22
CA VAL A 273 -7.48 -13.66 8.05
C VAL A 273 -6.13 -13.51 7.34
N VAL A 274 -5.76 -12.27 7.07
CA VAL A 274 -4.47 -11.92 6.45
C VAL A 274 -3.59 -11.28 7.51
N LYS A 275 -2.57 -12.01 7.92
CA LYS A 275 -1.53 -11.49 8.82
C LYS A 275 -0.47 -10.80 8.00
N THR A 276 -0.21 -9.54 8.33
CA THR A 276 0.80 -8.73 7.64
C THR A 276 2.13 -8.72 8.40
N THR A 277 3.18 -8.29 7.72
CA THR A 277 4.50 -8.02 8.32
C THR A 277 4.56 -6.68 9.05
N LEU A 278 3.46 -5.90 9.04
CA LEU A 278 3.42 -4.57 9.61
C LEU A 278 3.54 -4.59 11.14
N ASN A 279 4.51 -3.88 11.66
CA ASN A 279 4.66 -3.60 13.08
C ASN A 279 3.81 -2.38 13.46
N LYS A 280 2.83 -2.58 14.34
CA LYS A 280 1.88 -1.55 14.79
C LYS A 280 2.55 -0.33 15.41
N GLU A 281 3.63 -0.51 16.18
CA GLU A 281 4.37 0.59 16.80
C GLU A 281 5.07 1.45 15.74
N TYR A 282 5.74 0.80 14.77
CA TYR A 282 6.41 1.49 13.66
C TYR A 282 5.41 2.23 12.78
N TYR A 283 4.27 1.60 12.44
CA TYR A 283 3.18 2.27 11.73
C TYR A 283 2.69 3.50 12.49
N THR A 284 2.42 3.37 13.80
CA THR A 284 1.98 4.47 14.65
C THR A 284 3.00 5.61 14.72
N LEU A 285 4.30 5.28 14.71
CA LEU A 285 5.36 6.27 14.67
C LEU A 285 5.38 7.04 13.35
N LEU A 286 5.20 6.37 12.21
CA LEU A 286 5.09 7.05 10.91
C LEU A 286 3.84 7.94 10.87
N SER A 287 2.66 7.37 11.12
CA SER A 287 1.38 8.09 10.97
C SER A 287 1.23 9.30 11.91
N LYS A 288 1.86 9.28 13.10
CA LYS A 288 1.85 10.43 14.02
C LYS A 288 2.87 11.52 13.70
N ASN A 289 3.94 11.21 12.96
CA ASN A 289 5.06 12.15 12.75
C ASN A 289 5.14 12.68 11.32
N LEU A 290 4.57 11.97 10.35
CA LEU A 290 4.54 12.39 8.96
C LEU A 290 3.29 13.25 8.71
N GLY A 291 3.48 14.41 8.08
CA GLY A 291 2.37 15.26 7.63
C GLY A 291 1.79 14.79 6.30
N GLU A 292 0.78 15.50 5.79
CA GLU A 292 0.07 15.12 4.55
C GLU A 292 0.96 15.08 3.30
N ASN A 293 2.03 15.89 3.27
CA ASN A 293 3.00 15.95 2.18
C ASN A 293 4.21 15.01 2.40
N ASN A 294 4.17 14.16 3.42
CA ASN A 294 5.21 13.20 3.70
C ASN A 294 4.79 11.79 3.33
N ALA A 295 5.76 10.98 2.97
CA ALA A 295 5.61 9.55 2.82
C ALA A 295 6.81 8.85 3.47
N GLY A 296 6.59 7.64 3.99
CA GLY A 296 7.62 6.89 4.67
C GLY A 296 7.42 5.39 4.60
N LEU A 297 8.53 4.66 4.50
CA LEU A 297 8.58 3.20 4.47
C LEU A 297 9.70 2.72 5.40
N ILE A 298 9.41 1.68 6.18
CA ILE A 298 10.36 0.93 7.00
C ILE A 298 10.36 -0.51 6.51
N LEU A 299 11.52 -1.01 6.10
CA LEU A 299 11.72 -2.33 5.50
C LEU A 299 12.81 -3.10 6.26
N ASN A 300 12.57 -4.37 6.56
CA ASN A 300 13.65 -5.31 6.86
C ASN A 300 14.29 -5.74 5.54
N TYR A 301 15.40 -5.11 5.16
CA TYR A 301 15.97 -5.33 3.82
C TYR A 301 16.56 -6.74 3.65
N LYS A 302 16.80 -7.50 4.74
CA LYS A 302 17.31 -8.89 4.66
C LYS A 302 16.22 -9.89 4.25
N THR A 303 14.98 -9.64 4.66
CA THR A 303 13.84 -10.56 4.44
C THR A 303 12.86 -10.03 3.41
N GLY A 304 12.83 -8.72 3.17
CA GLY A 304 11.83 -8.05 2.34
C GLY A 304 10.57 -7.65 3.11
N GLU A 305 10.49 -7.89 4.42
CA GLU A 305 9.30 -7.57 5.21
C GLU A 305 9.08 -6.05 5.29
N ILE A 306 7.93 -5.57 4.84
CA ILE A 306 7.48 -4.19 5.02
C ILE A 306 6.97 -4.03 6.45
N LEU A 307 7.79 -3.44 7.32
CA LEU A 307 7.48 -3.29 8.74
C LEU A 307 6.54 -2.11 9.01
N ALA A 308 6.55 -1.07 8.18
CA ALA A 308 5.59 0.02 8.23
C ALA A 308 5.62 0.81 6.94
N MET A 309 4.47 1.33 6.53
CA MET A 309 4.35 2.33 5.45
C MET A 309 3.26 3.33 5.80
N HIS A 310 3.43 4.58 5.38
CA HIS A 310 2.42 5.62 5.55
C HIS A 310 2.65 6.76 4.54
N GLY A 311 1.57 7.39 4.11
CA GLY A 311 1.59 8.50 3.16
C GLY A 311 1.45 8.05 1.71
N LYS A 312 1.04 8.99 0.86
CA LYS A 312 0.60 8.70 -0.51
C LYS A 312 1.73 8.20 -1.39
N GLY A 313 1.51 7.10 -2.10
CA GLY A 313 2.43 6.62 -3.13
C GLY A 313 3.75 6.10 -2.56
N THR A 314 3.69 5.41 -1.43
CA THR A 314 4.85 4.66 -0.90
C THR A 314 5.13 3.42 -1.75
N ASN A 315 4.08 2.74 -2.23
CA ASN A 315 4.18 1.58 -3.12
C ASN A 315 4.26 1.98 -4.61
N ASN A 316 3.25 2.70 -5.10
CA ASN A 316 3.07 2.97 -6.54
C ASN A 316 3.24 4.45 -6.91
N GLY A 317 3.68 5.30 -5.97
CA GLY A 317 3.91 6.72 -6.22
C GLY A 317 5.12 6.97 -7.11
N ARG A 318 5.06 8.03 -7.91
CA ARG A 318 6.14 8.47 -8.78
C ARG A 318 6.71 9.77 -8.26
N ARG A 319 7.96 9.74 -7.83
CA ARG A 319 8.69 10.90 -7.35
C ARG A 319 10.11 10.85 -7.87
N GLN A 320 10.63 12.00 -8.30
CA GLN A 320 12.03 12.09 -8.68
C GLN A 320 12.91 11.85 -7.45
N ILE A 321 13.84 10.90 -7.58
CA ILE A 321 14.64 10.43 -6.43
C ILE A 321 15.84 11.33 -6.12
N GLY A 322 16.21 12.19 -7.08
CA GLY A 322 17.36 13.07 -7.00
C GLY A 322 18.64 12.31 -6.65
N SER A 323 19.48 12.89 -5.81
CA SER A 323 20.77 12.30 -5.43
C SER A 323 20.73 10.93 -4.72
N LEU A 324 19.57 10.32 -4.47
CA LEU A 324 19.47 8.91 -4.05
C LEU A 324 19.91 7.92 -5.13
N ILE A 325 19.96 8.33 -6.41
CA ILE A 325 20.48 7.47 -7.48
C ILE A 325 22.00 7.23 -7.37
N LYS A 326 22.73 8.19 -6.81
CA LYS A 326 24.20 8.20 -6.84
C LYS A 326 24.81 6.96 -6.18
N PRO A 327 24.42 6.55 -4.96
CA PRO A 327 24.94 5.31 -4.37
C PRO A 327 24.78 4.06 -5.25
N LEU A 328 23.72 3.99 -6.07
CA LEU A 328 23.44 2.82 -6.93
C LEU A 328 24.51 2.68 -8.02
N TYR A 329 24.78 3.73 -8.80
CA TYR A 329 25.83 3.64 -9.82
C TYR A 329 27.25 3.84 -9.28
N TYR A 330 27.43 4.45 -8.10
CA TYR A 330 28.71 4.39 -7.40
C TYR A 330 29.03 2.97 -6.95
N TYR A 331 28.02 2.20 -6.52
CA TYR A 331 28.17 0.77 -6.27
C TYR A 331 28.55 0.02 -7.55
N LYS A 332 27.93 0.33 -8.70
CA LYS A 332 28.37 -0.19 -10.02
C LYS A 332 29.82 0.18 -10.34
N ALA A 333 30.26 1.40 -10.08
CA ALA A 333 31.66 1.79 -10.28
C ALA A 333 32.61 0.96 -9.42
N LEU A 334 32.26 0.71 -8.15
CA LEU A 334 33.08 -0.13 -7.27
C LEU A 334 33.17 -1.58 -7.79
N LEU A 335 32.08 -2.12 -8.34
CA LEU A 335 32.07 -3.43 -9.04
C LEU A 335 33.00 -3.43 -10.27
N GLU A 336 33.01 -2.35 -11.04
CA GLU A 336 33.85 -2.17 -12.23
C GLU A 336 35.33 -1.88 -11.92
N GLY A 337 35.70 -1.83 -10.63
CA GLY A 337 37.07 -1.77 -10.16
C GLY A 337 37.54 -0.39 -9.70
N TYR A 338 36.65 0.60 -9.60
CA TYR A 338 36.99 1.88 -8.98
C TYR A 338 37.25 1.70 -7.49
N ASN A 339 38.07 2.58 -6.91
CA ASN A 339 38.43 2.59 -5.49
C ASN A 339 37.93 3.89 -4.83
N LEU A 340 37.98 3.94 -3.49
CA LEU A 340 37.56 5.12 -2.74
C LEU A 340 38.37 6.38 -3.09
N ASP A 341 39.65 6.19 -3.42
CA ASP A 341 40.61 7.23 -3.82
C ASP A 341 40.69 7.44 -5.33
N SER A 342 39.85 6.75 -6.13
CA SER A 342 39.70 7.04 -7.55
C SER A 342 39.32 8.51 -7.72
N LYS A 343 39.98 9.16 -8.68
CA LYS A 343 39.90 10.60 -8.88
C LYS A 343 38.82 10.94 -9.89
N LEU A 344 38.04 11.98 -9.57
CA LEU A 344 36.97 12.50 -10.39
C LEU A 344 37.15 14.00 -10.53
N PHE A 345 36.95 14.52 -11.74
CA PHE A 345 37.06 15.95 -11.99
C PHE A 345 35.76 16.68 -11.61
N ASP A 346 35.93 17.84 -11.00
CA ASP A 346 34.95 18.79 -10.48
C ASP A 346 35.27 20.17 -11.08
N LEU A 347 35.18 20.27 -12.40
CA LEU A 347 35.31 21.50 -13.20
C LEU A 347 34.02 21.71 -13.98
N PRO A 348 33.68 22.95 -14.40
CA PRO A 348 32.47 23.17 -15.18
C PRO A 348 32.43 22.29 -16.42
N ILE A 349 31.28 21.64 -16.68
CA ILE A 349 31.09 20.77 -17.84
C ILE A 349 29.91 21.23 -18.71
N LYS A 350 30.02 20.95 -20.00
CA LYS A 350 28.98 21.17 -21.01
C LYS A 350 28.86 19.94 -21.91
N ILE A 351 27.66 19.37 -21.99
CA ILE A 351 27.36 18.17 -22.78
C ILE A 351 26.19 18.51 -23.72
N GLY A 352 26.50 18.80 -24.98
CA GLY A 352 25.54 19.45 -25.87
C GLY A 352 25.12 20.80 -25.28
N ASP A 353 23.82 21.02 -25.11
CA ASP A 353 23.27 22.24 -24.50
C ASP A 353 23.14 22.17 -22.97
N TRP A 354 23.43 21.02 -22.37
CA TRP A 354 23.27 20.82 -20.94
C TRP A 354 24.52 21.22 -20.15
N THR A 355 24.33 22.14 -19.20
CA THR A 355 25.39 22.68 -18.32
C THR A 355 25.02 22.43 -16.85
N PRO A 356 25.20 21.20 -16.34
CA PRO A 356 24.92 20.91 -14.93
C PRO A 356 25.82 21.73 -14.01
N LYS A 357 25.36 21.98 -12.78
CA LYS A 357 26.09 22.75 -11.78
C LYS A 357 26.07 22.04 -10.43
N ASN A 358 27.12 22.26 -9.64
CA ASN A 358 27.10 21.90 -8.23
C ASN A 358 26.10 22.77 -7.47
N PHE A 359 25.53 22.23 -6.40
CA PHE A 359 24.59 22.93 -5.54
C PHE A 359 25.24 24.18 -4.92
N GLU A 360 26.47 24.05 -4.42
CA GLU A 360 27.25 25.14 -3.83
C GLU A 360 27.87 26.10 -4.87
N ARG A 361 27.75 25.80 -6.17
CA ARG A 361 28.28 26.59 -7.30
C ARG A 361 29.79 26.85 -7.28
N ASN A 362 30.55 26.09 -6.48
CA ASN A 362 32.01 26.08 -6.48
C ASN A 362 32.56 24.81 -7.16
N TYR A 363 33.88 24.75 -7.34
CA TYR A 363 34.61 23.69 -8.03
C TYR A 363 35.86 23.34 -7.22
N TYR A 364 36.15 22.04 -7.06
CA TYR A 364 37.33 21.57 -6.33
C TYR A 364 38.43 21.00 -7.22
N GLY A 365 38.23 20.98 -8.54
CA GLY A 365 39.18 20.36 -9.45
C GLY A 365 39.20 18.85 -9.32
N GLU A 366 40.15 18.26 -8.62
CA GLU A 366 40.22 16.80 -8.46
C GLU A 366 39.72 16.37 -7.08
N ILE A 367 38.65 15.58 -7.04
CA ILE A 367 38.07 15.03 -5.81
C ILE A 367 38.06 13.50 -5.85
N THR A 368 38.18 12.86 -4.70
CA THR A 368 38.06 11.39 -4.62
C THR A 368 36.60 10.95 -4.80
N LEU A 369 36.39 9.75 -5.33
CA LEU A 369 35.08 9.09 -5.44
C LEU A 369 34.36 9.07 -4.09
N GLU A 370 35.09 8.78 -3.01
CA GLU A 370 34.54 8.83 -1.66
C GLU A 370 34.02 10.24 -1.30
N ASN A 371 34.84 11.29 -1.44
CA ASN A 371 34.43 12.64 -1.06
C ASN A 371 33.32 13.19 -1.97
N ALA A 372 33.33 12.84 -3.26
CA ALA A 372 32.27 13.20 -4.20
C ALA A 372 30.90 12.71 -3.71
N LEU A 373 30.82 11.47 -3.20
CA LEU A 373 29.56 10.91 -2.69
C LEU A 373 29.21 11.42 -1.27
N ILE A 374 30.20 11.59 -0.37
CA ILE A 374 29.99 12.14 0.98
C ILE A 374 29.31 13.52 0.92
N HIS A 375 29.78 14.36 0.01
CA HIS A 375 29.26 15.72 -0.21
C HIS A 375 28.23 15.78 -1.34
N SER A 376 27.88 14.63 -1.95
CA SER A 376 26.85 14.52 -2.98
C SER A 376 27.05 15.48 -4.17
N ARG A 377 28.30 15.73 -4.57
CA ARG A 377 28.67 16.68 -5.64
C ARG A 377 28.06 16.27 -6.98
N ASN A 378 27.58 17.23 -7.77
CA ASN A 378 26.88 16.91 -9.02
C ASN A 378 27.86 16.60 -10.14
N ILE A 379 28.82 17.49 -10.40
CA ILE A 379 29.74 17.39 -11.53
C ILE A 379 30.58 16.09 -11.49
N PRO A 380 31.25 15.71 -10.38
CA PRO A 380 32.01 14.46 -10.33
C PRO A 380 31.13 13.24 -10.56
N SER A 381 29.87 13.31 -10.14
CA SER A 381 28.91 12.22 -10.28
C SER A 381 28.41 12.08 -11.73
N VAL A 382 28.19 13.18 -12.45
CA VAL A 382 27.91 13.17 -13.89
C VAL A 382 29.10 12.59 -14.65
N ASN A 383 30.33 13.01 -14.31
CA ASN A 383 31.54 12.46 -14.92
C ASN A 383 31.65 10.95 -14.68
N LEU A 384 31.45 10.48 -13.45
CA LEU A 384 31.43 9.05 -13.14
C LEU A 384 30.35 8.30 -13.96
N TYR A 385 29.16 8.86 -14.06
CA TYR A 385 28.07 8.29 -14.85
C TYR A 385 28.45 8.13 -16.33
N LEU A 386 29.03 9.17 -16.93
CA LEU A 386 29.50 9.14 -18.32
C LEU A 386 30.61 8.10 -18.54
N MET A 387 31.50 7.96 -17.56
CA MET A 387 32.60 6.99 -17.61
C MET A 387 32.14 5.54 -17.47
N LEU A 388 31.02 5.29 -16.78
CA LEU A 388 30.36 3.98 -16.75
C LEU A 388 29.56 3.71 -18.05
N GLY A 389 29.03 4.76 -18.66
CA GLY A 389 28.17 4.71 -19.82
C GLY A 389 26.68 4.63 -19.45
N ASP A 390 25.86 5.44 -20.11
CA ASP A 390 24.41 5.57 -19.85
C ASP A 390 23.68 4.22 -19.94
N ASN A 391 23.91 3.46 -21.02
CA ASN A 391 23.31 2.13 -21.21
C ASN A 391 23.70 1.14 -20.09
N THR A 392 24.96 1.15 -19.65
CA THR A 392 25.46 0.29 -18.57
C THR A 392 24.75 0.61 -17.26
N VAL A 393 24.61 1.90 -16.94
CA VAL A 393 23.95 2.32 -15.70
C VAL A 393 22.46 2.00 -15.74
N ARG A 394 21.77 2.25 -16.86
CA ARG A 394 20.35 1.89 -17.02
C ARG A 394 20.11 0.40 -16.85
N PHE A 395 20.86 -0.43 -17.59
CA PHE A 395 20.80 -1.89 -17.46
C PHE A 395 21.04 -2.33 -16.01
N PHE A 396 22.03 -1.72 -15.34
CA PHE A 396 22.29 -2.05 -13.93
C PHE A 396 21.09 -1.72 -13.02
N LEU A 397 20.45 -0.57 -13.20
CA LEU A 397 19.30 -0.15 -12.38
C LEU A 397 18.05 -1.00 -12.70
N GLU A 398 17.73 -1.18 -13.97
CA GLU A 398 16.51 -1.84 -14.45
C GLU A 398 16.59 -3.36 -14.35
N ASP A 399 17.69 -3.96 -14.84
CA ASP A 399 17.81 -5.40 -15.00
C ASP A 399 18.54 -6.07 -13.84
N GLU A 400 19.60 -5.47 -13.31
CA GLU A 400 20.31 -6.06 -12.18
C GLU A 400 19.65 -5.74 -10.83
N LEU A 401 19.34 -4.47 -10.56
CA LEU A 401 18.69 -4.05 -9.31
C LEU A 401 17.16 -4.17 -9.34
N LYS A 402 16.58 -4.48 -10.51
CA LYS A 402 15.12 -4.64 -10.71
C LYS A 402 14.30 -3.41 -10.32
N ILE A 403 14.87 -2.20 -10.39
CA ILE A 403 14.19 -0.96 -10.04
C ILE A 403 13.25 -0.57 -11.17
N LYS A 404 11.95 -0.65 -10.90
CA LYS A 404 10.89 -0.18 -11.79
C LYS A 404 10.71 1.33 -11.61
N GLY A 405 10.36 2.03 -12.67
CA GLY A 405 10.13 3.46 -12.64
C GLY A 405 10.03 4.06 -14.03
N TYR A 406 9.92 5.38 -14.09
CA TYR A 406 10.02 6.12 -15.35
C TYR A 406 11.45 6.66 -15.51
N TYR A 407 12.19 6.05 -16.42
CA TYR A 407 13.55 6.45 -16.73
C TYR A 407 13.54 7.57 -17.79
N PRO A 408 14.10 8.76 -17.50
CA PRO A 408 14.28 9.81 -18.51
C PRO A 408 15.17 9.29 -19.64
N LYS A 409 15.04 9.76 -20.87
CA LYS A 409 15.84 9.30 -22.03
C LYS A 409 17.16 10.07 -22.23
N ASP A 410 17.51 10.91 -21.27
CA ASP A 410 18.67 11.79 -21.33
C ASP A 410 19.59 11.60 -20.11
N LEU A 411 20.69 12.35 -20.08
CA LEU A 411 21.73 12.27 -19.06
C LEU A 411 21.34 12.87 -17.71
N THR A 412 20.17 13.51 -17.60
CA THR A 412 19.68 14.00 -16.29
C THR A 412 19.42 12.85 -15.31
N LEU A 413 19.30 11.62 -15.82
CA LEU A 413 19.29 10.39 -15.01
C LEU A 413 20.46 10.36 -14.01
N SER A 414 21.65 10.82 -14.41
CA SER A 414 22.84 10.88 -13.54
C SER A 414 22.64 11.69 -12.26
N LEU A 415 21.69 12.64 -12.27
CA LEU A 415 21.31 13.50 -11.15
C LEU A 415 19.98 13.07 -10.47
N GLY A 416 19.33 12.02 -10.98
CA GLY A 416 18.20 11.36 -10.33
C GLY A 416 16.83 11.88 -10.72
N THR A 417 16.66 12.30 -11.98
CA THR A 417 15.34 12.54 -12.58
C THR A 417 14.54 11.25 -12.85
N LEU A 418 15.07 10.07 -12.46
CA LEU A 418 14.31 8.83 -12.34
C LEU A 418 13.13 9.02 -11.38
N GLU A 419 11.93 8.72 -11.86
CA GLU A 419 10.70 8.74 -11.05
C GLU A 419 10.31 7.33 -10.62
N THR A 420 10.27 7.09 -9.31
CA THR A 420 9.90 5.78 -8.75
C THR A 420 9.35 5.92 -7.32
N SER A 421 9.06 4.80 -6.65
CA SER A 421 8.44 4.71 -5.34
C SER A 421 9.43 4.41 -4.21
N HIS A 422 8.95 4.46 -2.96
CA HIS A 422 9.78 4.15 -1.80
C HIS A 422 10.19 2.67 -1.80
N GLU A 423 9.26 1.77 -2.13
CA GLU A 423 9.50 0.33 -2.19
C GLU A 423 10.58 -0.02 -3.22
N GLU A 424 10.53 0.61 -4.40
CA GLU A 424 11.48 0.38 -5.48
C GLU A 424 12.90 0.87 -5.13
N ILE A 425 13.02 2.04 -4.48
CA ILE A 425 14.31 2.52 -3.96
C ILE A 425 14.82 1.59 -2.86
N ALA A 426 13.96 1.19 -1.92
CA ALA A 426 14.34 0.30 -0.83
C ALA A 426 14.81 -1.07 -1.34
N LYS A 427 14.18 -1.60 -2.39
CA LYS A 427 14.60 -2.81 -3.12
C LYS A 427 15.99 -2.64 -3.74
N GLY A 428 16.25 -1.54 -4.45
CA GLY A 428 17.58 -1.27 -5.01
C GLY A 428 18.68 -1.17 -3.94
N PHE A 429 18.40 -0.48 -2.83
CA PHE A 429 19.33 -0.39 -1.69
C PHE A 429 19.48 -1.69 -0.91
N SER A 430 18.49 -2.60 -0.96
CA SER A 430 18.60 -3.92 -0.33
C SER A 430 19.78 -4.70 -0.91
N ALA A 431 20.04 -4.60 -2.22
CA ALA A 431 21.19 -5.21 -2.87
C ALA A 431 22.51 -4.68 -2.31
N ILE A 432 22.61 -3.35 -2.14
CA ILE A 432 23.78 -2.72 -1.53
C ILE A 432 24.02 -3.26 -0.12
N PHE A 433 22.96 -3.38 0.69
CA PHE A 433 23.08 -3.79 2.09
C PHE A 433 23.14 -5.31 2.32
N ASN A 434 22.78 -6.11 1.30
CA ASN A 434 22.84 -7.58 1.30
C ASN A 434 23.91 -8.15 0.35
N SER A 435 25.01 -7.44 0.12
CA SER A 435 26.13 -7.97 -0.67
C SER A 435 25.72 -8.42 -2.08
N GLY A 436 24.83 -7.68 -2.74
CA GLY A 436 24.36 -7.93 -4.10
C GLY A 436 23.03 -8.65 -4.22
N ILE A 437 22.44 -9.15 -3.13
CA ILE A 437 21.15 -9.88 -3.18
C ILE A 437 19.98 -8.90 -3.23
N VAL A 438 19.20 -8.94 -4.30
CA VAL A 438 17.98 -8.15 -4.49
C VAL A 438 16.79 -8.94 -3.95
N ILE A 439 16.18 -8.46 -2.87
CA ILE A 439 15.03 -9.11 -2.23
C ILE A 439 13.72 -8.39 -2.62
N LYS A 440 12.66 -9.14 -2.92
CA LYS A 440 11.31 -8.59 -3.16
C LYS A 440 10.68 -8.10 -1.84
N PRO A 441 10.25 -6.82 -1.76
CA PRO A 441 9.43 -6.36 -0.64
C PRO A 441 8.08 -7.09 -0.59
N HIS A 442 7.62 -7.46 0.61
CA HIS A 442 6.34 -8.13 0.83
C HIS A 442 5.67 -7.64 2.12
N ILE A 443 4.35 -7.51 2.08
CA ILE A 443 3.53 -7.05 3.21
C ILE A 443 2.75 -8.20 3.87
N ILE A 444 2.52 -9.31 3.17
CA ILE A 444 1.76 -10.45 3.68
C ILE A 444 2.71 -11.46 4.30
N ASP A 445 2.48 -11.84 5.56
CA ASP A 445 3.19 -12.94 6.23
C ASP A 445 2.39 -14.25 6.12
N GLU A 446 1.10 -14.24 6.47
CA GLU A 446 0.25 -15.44 6.41
C GLU A 446 -1.14 -15.13 5.85
N VAL A 447 -1.74 -16.10 5.17
CA VAL A 447 -3.17 -16.10 4.81
C VAL A 447 -3.83 -17.35 5.34
N ILE A 448 -4.84 -17.18 6.19
CA ILE A 448 -5.51 -18.24 6.95
C ILE A 448 -6.99 -18.21 6.63
N ASN A 449 -7.62 -19.34 6.34
CA ASN A 449 -9.07 -19.39 6.13
C ASN A 449 -9.85 -19.44 7.46
N SER A 450 -11.18 -19.44 7.37
CA SER A 450 -12.10 -19.53 8.51
C SER A 450 -11.95 -20.82 9.33
N ASP A 451 -11.45 -21.90 8.74
CA ASP A 451 -11.20 -23.18 9.42
C ASP A 451 -9.82 -23.23 10.13
N GLY A 452 -9.02 -22.17 10.04
CA GLY A 452 -7.68 -22.10 10.62
C GLY A 452 -6.58 -22.74 9.76
N VAL A 453 -6.86 -23.11 8.51
CA VAL A 453 -5.88 -23.66 7.56
C VAL A 453 -5.06 -22.53 6.95
N VAL A 454 -3.73 -22.68 6.96
CA VAL A 454 -2.79 -21.74 6.34
C VAL A 454 -2.68 -22.04 4.83
N PHE A 455 -3.16 -21.11 4.00
CA PHE A 455 -3.08 -21.19 2.53
C PHE A 455 -1.79 -20.59 1.98
N TYR A 456 -1.22 -19.63 2.69
CA TYR A 456 0.02 -18.97 2.30
C TYR A 456 0.82 -18.62 3.55
N LYS A 457 2.13 -18.87 3.47
CA LYS A 457 3.14 -18.41 4.42
C LYS A 457 4.29 -17.81 3.63
N ALA A 458 4.68 -16.58 3.96
CA ALA A 458 5.73 -15.89 3.24
C ALA A 458 7.11 -16.46 3.54
N SER A 459 7.98 -16.34 2.55
CA SER A 459 9.42 -16.58 2.65
C SER A 459 10.14 -15.54 1.79
N PRO A 460 11.37 -15.11 2.17
CA PRO A 460 12.12 -14.14 1.37
C PRO A 460 12.28 -14.57 -0.09
N GLU A 461 11.86 -13.72 -1.02
CA GLU A 461 11.94 -13.97 -2.46
C GLU A 461 13.13 -13.20 -3.05
N VAL A 462 14.12 -13.93 -3.56
CA VAL A 462 15.28 -13.35 -4.24
C VAL A 462 14.92 -13.08 -5.70
N LEU A 463 14.90 -11.81 -6.09
CA LEU A 463 14.60 -11.39 -7.46
C LEU A 463 15.81 -11.47 -8.38
N ASN A 464 16.99 -11.19 -7.83
CA ASN A 464 18.26 -11.26 -8.54
C ASN A 464 19.45 -11.28 -7.58
N ILE A 465 20.61 -11.69 -8.09
CA ILE A 465 21.90 -11.53 -7.43
C ILE A 465 22.80 -10.74 -8.39
N VAL A 466 23.27 -9.57 -7.94
CA VAL A 466 24.20 -8.73 -8.70
C VAL A 466 25.46 -9.52 -9.05
N SER A 467 25.80 -9.56 -10.33
CA SER A 467 26.95 -10.32 -10.81
C SER A 467 28.26 -9.60 -10.45
N PRO A 468 29.31 -10.33 -10.05
CA PRO A 468 30.63 -9.74 -9.92
C PRO A 468 31.13 -9.24 -11.27
N SER A 469 31.85 -8.11 -11.26
CA SER A 469 32.67 -7.66 -12.39
C SER A 469 34.14 -7.79 -11.97
N LYS A 470 34.89 -6.70 -11.87
CA LYS A 470 36.28 -6.70 -11.36
C LYS A 470 36.37 -6.84 -9.84
N ARG A 471 35.29 -6.53 -9.13
CA ARG A 471 35.17 -6.64 -7.67
C ARG A 471 33.92 -7.44 -7.30
N TYR A 472 34.01 -8.24 -6.24
CA TYR A 472 32.85 -8.97 -5.70
C TYR A 472 31.82 -8.03 -5.06
N PRO A 473 30.51 -8.34 -5.18
CA PRO A 473 29.44 -7.56 -4.56
C PRO A 473 29.61 -7.29 -3.07
N MET A 474 30.09 -8.27 -2.28
CA MET A 474 30.33 -8.11 -0.85
C MET A 474 31.41 -7.06 -0.53
N GLU A 475 32.49 -7.01 -1.30
CA GLU A 475 33.53 -6.00 -1.15
C GLU A 475 33.03 -4.61 -1.56
N ALA A 476 32.33 -4.51 -2.69
CA ALA A 476 31.73 -3.26 -3.13
C ALA A 476 30.72 -2.74 -2.10
N SER A 477 29.93 -3.63 -1.49
CA SER A 477 28.95 -3.31 -0.45
C SER A 477 29.62 -2.78 0.81
N TYR A 478 30.71 -3.42 1.26
CA TYR A 478 31.50 -2.93 2.38
C TYR A 478 32.00 -1.50 2.16
N LEU A 479 32.52 -1.22 0.97
CA LEU A 479 33.06 0.11 0.61
C LEU A 479 31.98 1.18 0.57
N ILE A 480 30.89 0.95 -0.17
CA ILE A 480 29.80 1.94 -0.29
C ILE A 480 29.12 2.18 1.06
N ILE A 481 28.93 1.14 1.89
CA ILE A 481 28.40 1.28 3.26
C ILE A 481 29.30 2.20 4.09
N ASN A 482 30.63 2.05 4.00
CA ASN A 482 31.55 2.93 4.72
C ASN A 482 31.47 4.39 4.26
N ILE A 483 31.27 4.64 2.96
CA ILE A 483 31.01 6.00 2.44
C ILE A 483 29.68 6.53 3.02
N LEU A 484 28.60 5.73 3.00
CA LEU A 484 27.29 6.14 3.51
C LEU A 484 27.28 6.36 5.04
N LYS A 485 28.14 5.68 5.81
CA LYS A 485 28.39 6.02 7.23
C LYS A 485 28.98 7.43 7.35
N LYS A 486 29.93 7.78 6.49
CA LYS A 486 30.59 9.10 6.46
C LYS A 486 29.63 10.22 6.05
N VAL A 487 28.68 9.95 5.13
CA VAL A 487 27.58 10.88 4.78
C VAL A 487 26.80 11.32 6.02
N VAL A 488 26.49 10.41 6.93
CA VAL A 488 25.77 10.71 8.19
C VAL A 488 26.71 11.25 9.27
N LYS A 489 28.00 10.89 9.26
CA LYS A 489 28.95 11.35 10.28
C LYS A 489 29.32 12.83 10.13
N TYR A 490 29.57 13.27 8.89
CA TYR A 490 30.03 14.63 8.57
C TYR A 490 29.66 15.14 7.15
N GLY A 491 28.91 14.36 6.36
CA GLY A 491 28.46 14.77 5.02
C GLY A 491 27.07 15.38 5.00
N THR A 492 26.38 15.27 3.85
CA THR A 492 25.06 15.89 3.64
C THR A 492 23.96 15.37 4.57
N GLY A 493 24.14 14.16 5.13
CA GLY A 493 23.19 13.50 6.03
C GLY A 493 23.44 13.76 7.51
N ILE A 494 24.34 14.68 7.88
CA ILE A 494 24.79 14.87 9.27
C ILE A 494 23.64 15.10 10.27
N ARG A 495 22.54 15.71 9.84
CA ARG A 495 21.36 15.97 10.69
C ARG A 495 20.57 14.70 11.05
N ALA A 496 20.85 13.56 10.42
CA ALA A 496 20.30 12.26 10.79
C ALA A 496 21.11 11.53 11.88
N LYS A 497 22.29 12.04 12.24
CA LYS A 497 23.21 11.40 13.19
C LYS A 497 22.56 11.22 14.57
N ILE A 498 22.67 10.01 15.12
CA ILE A 498 22.26 9.68 16.48
C ILE A 498 23.50 9.21 17.26
N PRO A 499 23.91 9.89 18.34
CA PRO A 499 25.03 9.44 19.18
C PRO A 499 24.82 8.01 19.69
N GLY A 500 25.89 7.21 19.68
CA GLY A 500 25.84 5.80 20.12
C GLY A 500 25.18 4.83 19.14
N ARG A 501 24.74 5.29 17.96
CA ARG A 501 24.13 4.44 16.92
C ARG A 501 24.97 4.46 15.64
N THR A 502 25.05 3.30 14.98
CA THR A 502 25.72 3.16 13.68
C THR A 502 24.68 3.25 12.58
N ILE A 503 24.69 4.36 11.83
CA ILE A 503 23.69 4.65 10.80
C ILE A 503 24.43 4.95 9.50
N VAL A 504 23.94 4.37 8.41
CA VAL A 504 24.26 4.80 7.04
C VAL A 504 23.12 5.64 6.53
N GLY A 505 23.38 6.54 5.59
CA GLY A 505 22.29 7.23 4.92
C GLY A 505 22.70 8.05 3.72
N LYS A 506 21.70 8.50 2.97
CA LYS A 506 21.85 9.35 1.80
C LYS A 506 20.69 10.34 1.71
N THR A 507 21.03 11.58 1.36
CA THR A 507 20.06 12.62 1.00
C THR A 507 19.69 12.55 -0.48
N GLY A 508 18.42 12.76 -0.80
CA GLY A 508 17.91 13.04 -2.14
C GLY A 508 17.28 14.43 -2.17
N THR A 509 17.45 15.13 -3.29
CA THR A 509 16.87 16.45 -3.51
C THR A 509 16.62 16.60 -5.01
N ALA A 510 15.36 16.87 -5.33
CA ALA A 510 14.83 17.15 -6.65
C ALA A 510 13.97 18.43 -6.54
N GLU A 511 13.45 18.92 -7.67
CA GLU A 511 12.75 20.20 -7.72
C GLU A 511 11.51 20.25 -6.80
N GLN A 512 10.75 19.15 -6.73
CA GLN A 512 9.50 19.05 -5.98
C GLN A 512 9.56 18.04 -4.82
N TYR A 513 10.73 17.43 -4.59
CA TYR A 513 10.86 16.32 -3.63
C TYR A 513 12.19 16.37 -2.89
N ALA A 514 12.12 16.17 -1.58
CA ALA A 514 13.28 15.91 -0.75
C ALA A 514 13.18 14.52 -0.12
N TRP A 515 14.33 13.89 0.06
CA TRP A 515 14.41 12.53 0.57
C TRP A 515 15.51 12.36 1.60
N PHE A 516 15.28 11.45 2.53
CA PHE A 516 16.35 10.85 3.31
C PHE A 516 16.12 9.34 3.44
N LEU A 517 17.12 8.58 3.00
CA LEU A 517 17.22 7.15 3.24
C LEU A 517 18.27 6.93 4.33
N GLY A 518 17.90 6.20 5.38
CA GLY A 518 18.82 5.78 6.42
C GLY A 518 18.61 4.32 6.80
N ALA A 519 19.68 3.62 7.16
CA ALA A 519 19.62 2.21 7.50
C ALA A 519 20.64 1.83 8.59
N ASP A 520 20.45 0.65 9.16
CA ASP A 520 21.43 -0.06 9.98
C ASP A 520 21.68 -1.47 9.42
N GLY A 521 22.26 -2.38 10.20
CA GLY A 521 22.56 -3.75 9.77
C GLY A 521 21.35 -4.67 9.54
N LYS A 522 20.11 -4.20 9.71
CA LYS A 522 18.89 -4.99 9.50
C LYS A 522 17.74 -4.21 8.87
N ILE A 523 17.55 -2.95 9.26
CA ILE A 523 16.38 -2.14 8.92
C ILE A 523 16.80 -0.95 8.05
N LEU A 524 16.02 -0.69 7.00
CA LEU A 524 16.08 0.50 6.18
C LEU A 524 14.82 1.32 6.40
N MET A 525 14.96 2.63 6.58
CA MET A 525 13.86 3.59 6.59
C MET A 525 14.12 4.68 5.57
N ILE A 526 13.14 4.93 4.71
CA ILE A 526 13.15 6.01 3.71
C ILE A 526 11.96 6.91 3.96
N ILE A 527 12.21 8.23 3.96
CA ILE A 527 11.18 9.26 4.09
C ILE A 527 11.34 10.24 2.93
N SER A 528 10.20 10.65 2.36
CA SER A 528 10.11 11.77 1.42
C SER A 528 9.28 12.92 1.98
N GLN A 529 9.48 14.09 1.39
CA GLN A 529 8.61 15.24 1.56
C GLN A 529 8.40 15.91 0.20
N ASP A 530 7.13 16.15 -0.11
CA ASP A 530 6.69 16.81 -1.34
C ASP A 530 6.63 18.32 -1.10
N GLY A 531 7.20 19.09 -2.02
CA GLY A 531 7.27 20.55 -1.93
C GLY A 531 8.48 21.14 -2.65
N LYS A 532 8.41 22.45 -2.90
CA LYS A 532 9.52 23.22 -3.51
C LYS A 532 10.50 23.70 -2.44
N ASP A 533 11.72 23.99 -2.87
CA ASP A 533 12.80 24.53 -2.02
C ASP A 533 13.16 23.68 -0.80
N LEU A 534 12.89 22.37 -0.87
CA LEU A 534 13.21 21.39 0.16
C LEU A 534 14.59 20.77 -0.08
N LEU A 535 15.32 20.49 0.99
CA LEU A 535 16.58 19.76 0.96
C LEU A 535 16.49 18.51 1.84
N GLY A 536 16.92 17.37 1.29
CA GLY A 536 16.89 16.09 2.00
C GLY A 536 17.66 16.13 3.32
N GLY A 537 18.79 16.85 3.36
CA GLY A 537 19.60 17.00 4.57
C GLY A 537 19.03 18.00 5.58
N ARG A 538 18.40 19.08 5.13
CA ARG A 538 17.91 20.16 6.00
C ARG A 538 16.55 19.82 6.61
N ASP A 539 15.65 19.29 5.79
CA ASP A 539 14.22 19.19 6.11
C ASP A 539 13.81 17.75 6.44
N VAL A 540 14.31 16.77 5.66
CA VAL A 540 13.86 15.36 5.79
C VAL A 540 14.72 14.55 6.75
N ALA A 541 16.04 14.74 6.76
CA ALA A 541 16.95 14.02 7.67
C ALA A 541 16.63 14.24 9.17
N PRO A 542 16.25 15.45 9.64
CA PRO A 542 15.79 15.64 11.02
C PRO A 542 14.48 14.91 11.33
N LEU A 543 13.53 14.90 10.39
CA LEU A 543 12.27 14.17 10.53
C LEU A 543 12.52 12.66 10.64
N TRP A 544 13.39 12.14 9.77
CA TRP A 544 13.88 10.76 9.85
C TRP A 544 14.51 10.45 11.21
N ARG A 545 15.39 11.34 11.70
CA ARG A 545 16.04 11.18 13.01
C ARG A 545 15.04 11.13 14.15
N LYS A 546 14.02 11.99 14.12
CA LYS A 546 12.96 12.05 15.14
C LYS A 546 12.23 10.71 15.27
N ILE A 547 11.94 10.06 14.15
CA ILE A 547 11.31 8.73 14.12
C ILE A 547 12.32 7.67 14.55
N ALA A 548 13.52 7.65 13.96
CA ALA A 548 14.56 6.65 14.23
C ALA A 548 14.93 6.59 15.73
N LEU A 549 14.98 7.72 16.44
CA LEU A 549 15.23 7.79 17.89
C LEU A 549 14.28 6.91 18.71
N LYS A 550 13.01 6.79 18.28
CA LYS A 550 11.96 6.01 18.93
C LYS A 550 11.88 4.55 18.45
N THR A 551 12.81 4.13 17.60
CA THR A 551 12.92 2.76 17.08
C THR A 551 14.26 2.13 17.47
N ASN A 552 14.45 0.87 17.08
CA ASN A 552 15.73 0.17 17.19
C ASN A 552 16.70 0.44 16.02
N ILE A 553 16.33 1.29 15.05
CA ILE A 553 17.20 1.64 13.92
C ILE A 553 18.50 2.28 14.44
N GLY A 554 19.63 1.75 13.96
CA GLY A 554 20.98 2.19 14.30
C GLY A 554 21.60 1.40 15.46
N LYS A 555 20.87 0.44 16.04
CA LYS A 555 21.38 -0.46 17.08
C LYS A 555 21.92 -1.77 16.50
N ASN A 556 21.53 -2.15 15.28
CA ASN A 556 22.01 -3.36 14.63
C ASN A 556 23.31 -3.06 13.86
N PRO A 557 24.46 -3.67 14.21
CA PRO A 557 25.69 -3.45 13.47
C PRO A 557 25.61 -4.12 12.09
N PHE A 558 26.28 -3.53 11.09
CA PHE A 558 26.51 -4.19 9.82
C PHE A 558 27.46 -5.37 10.03
N THR A 559 27.04 -6.57 9.64
CA THR A 559 27.83 -7.81 9.78
C THR A 559 28.78 -8.05 8.60
N ILE A 560 28.79 -7.18 7.60
CA ILE A 560 29.66 -7.30 6.42
C ILE A 560 31.09 -6.96 6.85
N SER A 561 31.95 -7.97 6.82
CA SER A 561 33.40 -7.83 6.92
C SER A 561 34.02 -8.40 5.64
N SER A 562 34.96 -7.68 5.03
CA SER A 562 35.67 -8.16 3.84
C SER A 562 37.11 -7.66 3.83
N VAL A 563 38.01 -8.45 3.23
CA VAL A 563 39.39 -8.02 2.95
C VAL A 563 39.33 -7.10 1.73
N TYR A 564 39.56 -5.80 1.95
CA TYR A 564 39.60 -4.82 0.87
C TYR A 564 40.86 -5.03 0.02
N ARG A 565 40.67 -5.48 -1.22
CA ARG A 565 41.73 -5.44 -2.24
C ARG A 565 41.65 -4.11 -2.99
N LYS A 566 42.72 -3.32 -2.91
CA LYS A 566 42.89 -2.15 -3.78
C LYS A 566 43.19 -2.65 -5.20
N LEU A 567 42.34 -2.29 -6.15
CA LEU A 567 42.53 -2.64 -7.56
C LEU A 567 43.38 -1.56 -8.25
N LYS A 568 44.03 -1.90 -9.36
CA LYS A 568 44.81 -0.93 -10.15
C LYS A 568 43.91 0.26 -10.52
N VAL A 569 44.41 1.48 -10.35
CA VAL A 569 43.67 2.70 -10.64
C VAL A 569 43.20 2.65 -12.10
N ILE A 570 41.89 2.70 -12.30
CA ILE A 570 41.31 2.91 -13.62
C ILE A 570 41.56 4.38 -13.94
N LYS A 571 42.45 4.65 -14.91
CA LYS A 571 42.62 5.99 -15.47
C LYS A 571 41.37 6.33 -16.26
N THR A 572 40.85 7.53 -16.07
CA THR A 572 39.53 7.94 -16.58
C THR A 572 39.67 9.28 -17.28
N ASN A 573 39.23 9.36 -18.54
CA ASN A 573 39.43 10.57 -19.34
C ASN A 573 38.11 11.24 -19.77
N PRO A 574 37.61 12.24 -19.01
CA PRO A 574 36.49 13.06 -19.43
C PRO A 574 36.89 14.52 -19.72
N MET A 575 38.11 14.79 -20.21
CA MET A 575 38.58 16.15 -20.57
C MET A 575 37.70 16.85 -21.61
N LYS A 576 37.10 16.07 -22.51
CA LYS A 576 36.30 16.56 -23.64
C LYS A 576 35.02 17.32 -23.26
N TYR A 577 34.53 17.15 -22.03
CA TYR A 577 33.26 17.76 -21.60
C TYR A 577 33.46 19.03 -20.77
N ILE A 578 34.69 19.44 -20.50
CA ILE A 578 34.95 20.67 -19.75
C ILE A 578 34.43 21.86 -20.55
N ASP A 579 33.67 22.75 -19.91
CA ASP A 579 33.21 24.01 -20.49
C ASP A 579 34.33 25.05 -20.37
N TYR A 580 35.29 25.00 -21.29
CA TYR A 580 36.48 25.86 -21.28
C TYR A 580 36.11 27.35 -21.40
N GLU A 581 35.11 27.70 -22.18
CA GLU A 581 34.64 29.10 -22.30
C GLU A 581 34.09 29.61 -20.97
N TYR A 582 33.23 28.84 -20.33
CA TYR A 582 32.69 29.21 -19.03
C TYR A 582 33.76 29.23 -17.94
N LEU A 583 34.72 28.30 -17.96
CA LEU A 583 35.85 28.29 -17.05
C LEU A 583 36.70 29.56 -17.19
N ILE A 584 37.04 29.96 -18.43
CA ILE A 584 37.74 31.23 -18.70
C ILE A 584 36.91 32.42 -18.17
N ASN A 585 35.60 32.42 -18.39
CA ASN A 585 34.72 33.49 -17.92
C ASN A 585 34.65 33.57 -16.40
N LEU A 586 34.63 32.43 -15.69
CA LEU A 586 34.71 32.42 -14.22
C LEU A 586 36.00 33.06 -13.73
N ILE A 587 37.12 32.82 -14.43
CA ILE A 587 38.42 33.41 -14.11
C ILE A 587 38.44 34.91 -14.40
N LYS A 588 37.95 35.33 -15.57
CA LYS A 588 37.84 36.76 -15.94
C LYS A 588 36.94 37.54 -14.98
N THR A 589 35.89 36.92 -14.47
CA THR A 589 34.94 37.56 -13.54
C THR A 589 35.35 37.43 -12.06
N GLY A 590 36.50 36.82 -11.77
CA GLY A 590 37.00 36.62 -10.39
C GLY A 590 36.20 35.63 -9.56
N LYS A 591 35.32 34.84 -10.18
CA LYS A 591 34.50 33.81 -9.50
C LYS A 591 35.22 32.48 -9.32
N PHE A 592 36.38 32.32 -9.96
CA PHE A 592 37.30 31.22 -9.80
C PHE A 592 38.71 31.76 -10.02
N SER A 593 39.65 31.52 -9.10
CA SER A 593 40.96 32.15 -9.23
C SER A 593 41.87 31.39 -10.20
N MET A 594 42.81 32.13 -10.80
CA MET A 594 43.82 31.55 -11.67
C MET A 594 44.75 30.61 -10.90
N ASP A 595 45.07 30.95 -9.65
CA ASP A 595 45.91 30.13 -8.76
C ASP A 595 45.23 28.82 -8.37
N GLU A 596 43.92 28.84 -8.08
CA GLU A 596 43.14 27.61 -7.85
C GLU A 596 43.19 26.67 -9.06
N LEU A 597 43.02 27.18 -10.28
CA LEU A 597 43.12 26.35 -11.48
C LEU A 597 44.54 25.79 -11.65
N VAL A 598 45.58 26.58 -11.40
CA VAL A 598 46.98 26.13 -11.47
C VAL A 598 47.25 25.01 -10.47
N GLU A 599 46.80 25.15 -9.22
CA GLU A 599 46.96 24.12 -8.20
C GLU A 599 46.22 22.83 -8.58
N ILE A 600 45.04 22.95 -9.19
CA ILE A 600 44.30 21.79 -9.73
C ILE A 600 45.08 21.12 -10.86
N LEU A 601 45.60 21.90 -11.81
CA LEU A 601 46.31 21.35 -12.97
C LEU A 601 47.65 20.71 -12.59
N LYS A 602 48.29 21.15 -11.50
CA LYS A 602 49.48 20.49 -10.95
C LYS A 602 49.20 19.08 -10.44
N THR A 603 47.95 18.73 -10.11
CA THR A 603 47.60 17.37 -9.71
C THR A 603 47.34 16.44 -10.90
N PHE A 604 47.21 16.99 -12.11
CA PHE A 604 46.96 16.20 -13.30
C PHE A 604 48.23 15.43 -13.68
N ASP A 605 48.06 14.20 -14.14
CA ASP A 605 49.17 13.53 -14.80
C ASP A 605 49.52 14.24 -16.12
N ARG A 606 50.70 13.94 -16.67
CA ARG A 606 51.20 14.65 -17.86
C ARG A 606 50.27 14.50 -19.06
N GLU A 607 49.64 13.34 -19.23
CA GLU A 607 48.73 13.08 -20.36
C GLU A 607 47.48 13.97 -20.23
N TYR A 608 46.88 14.01 -19.04
CA TYR A 608 45.72 14.84 -18.75
C TYR A 608 46.02 16.33 -18.86
N LEU A 609 47.15 16.77 -18.34
CA LEU A 609 47.54 18.18 -18.45
C LEU A 609 47.69 18.60 -19.91
N ILE A 610 48.34 17.77 -20.74
CA ILE A 610 48.51 18.03 -22.18
C ILE A 610 47.15 18.08 -22.87
N GLU A 611 46.25 17.15 -22.57
CA GLU A 611 44.93 17.10 -23.18
C GLU A 611 44.07 18.32 -22.80
N PHE A 612 44.05 18.68 -21.52
CA PHE A 612 43.38 19.89 -21.02
C PHE A 612 43.87 21.14 -21.76
N LEU A 613 45.20 21.31 -21.86
CA LEU A 613 45.81 22.47 -22.50
C LEU A 613 45.58 22.46 -24.01
N SER A 614 45.53 21.29 -24.64
CA SER A 614 45.24 21.15 -26.07
C SER A 614 43.82 21.62 -26.39
N TYR A 615 42.82 21.19 -25.61
CA TYR A 615 41.44 21.67 -25.78
C TYR A 615 41.31 23.15 -25.46
N LEU A 616 41.90 23.62 -24.36
CA LEU A 616 41.90 25.03 -23.99
C LEU A 616 42.53 25.89 -25.09
N ASN A 617 43.57 25.40 -25.77
CA ASN A 617 44.22 26.11 -26.89
C ASN A 617 43.27 26.36 -28.06
N THR A 618 42.38 25.41 -28.35
CA THR A 618 41.37 25.58 -29.41
C THR A 618 40.31 26.64 -29.07
N VAL A 619 40.13 26.97 -27.79
CA VAL A 619 39.16 27.94 -27.30
C VAL A 619 39.80 29.31 -27.06
N SER A 620 41.00 29.34 -26.46
CA SER A 620 41.77 30.56 -26.21
C SER A 620 43.26 30.26 -26.13
N GLN A 621 43.95 30.53 -27.24
CA GLN A 621 45.41 30.40 -27.33
C GLN A 621 46.14 31.33 -26.33
N GLU A 622 45.71 32.58 -26.21
CA GLU A 622 46.29 33.55 -25.27
C GLU A 622 46.23 33.04 -23.82
N PHE A 623 45.05 32.55 -23.40
CA PHE A 623 44.87 32.04 -22.06
C PHE A 623 45.68 30.77 -21.82
N THR A 624 45.78 29.90 -22.83
CA THR A 624 46.60 28.68 -22.76
C THR A 624 48.08 28.99 -22.60
N ILE A 625 48.62 29.94 -23.38
CA ILE A 625 50.03 30.36 -23.26
C ILE A 625 50.31 30.92 -21.87
N LYS A 626 49.41 31.77 -21.36
CA LYS A 626 49.53 32.32 -20.01
C LYS A 626 49.57 31.21 -18.95
N LEU A 627 48.66 30.24 -19.05
CA LEU A 627 48.57 29.11 -18.14
C LEU A 627 49.80 28.19 -18.22
N TRP A 628 50.26 27.89 -19.44
CA TRP A 628 51.48 27.11 -19.70
C TRP A 628 52.71 27.74 -19.05
N ASN A 629 52.87 29.06 -19.18
CA ASN A 629 53.98 29.79 -18.58
C ASN A 629 53.93 29.73 -17.04
N ILE A 630 52.75 29.87 -16.43
CA ILE A 630 52.58 29.78 -14.97
C ILE A 630 52.88 28.38 -14.44
N LEU A 631 52.50 27.33 -15.20
CA LEU A 631 52.81 25.94 -14.88
C LEU A 631 54.32 25.61 -15.02
N GLY A 632 55.15 26.58 -15.41
CA GLY A 632 56.60 26.46 -15.49
C GLY A 632 57.09 25.87 -16.81
N GLY A 633 56.43 26.25 -17.92
CA GLY A 633 56.51 25.77 -19.31
C GLY A 633 57.87 25.39 -19.94
N GLY A 634 58.68 24.56 -19.28
CA GLY A 634 60.05 24.22 -19.65
C GLY A 634 60.44 22.75 -19.41
N LYS A 635 59.51 21.79 -19.52
CA LYS A 635 59.84 20.34 -19.54
C LYS A 635 59.27 19.59 -20.73
#